data_AF-A0A835WLZ0-F1
#
_entry.id   AF-A0A835WLZ0-F1
#
_cell.length_a   1.000
_cell.length_b   1.000
_cell.length_c   1.000
_cell.angle_alpha   90.00
_cell.angle_beta   90.00
_cell.angle_gamma   90.00
#
_symmetry.space_group_name_H-M   'P 1'
#
loop_
_entity.id
_entity.type
_entity.pdbx_description
1 polymer ?
#
loop_
_entity_poly.entity_id
_entity_poly.type
_entity_poly.pdbx_seq_one_letter_code
_entity_poly.pdbx_strand_id
1 'polypeptide(L)'
;MVRYLEGAPSSDWAVRHRPPPLRRRPPPSRGRLDESPPVAPGRHNLTQLVNPPQLQLVCPQIIDTASGYPKDDPSCTLPRVVVGQGAEAEHLRNLYRLLSGDIVNATLDVAADGTIALSQLQSIKKGSQKCPVSAETDGDRLVLYLLDFSSCPGAGMAPPAALTPEAAKSLLVAHNASGATSNLQAYQETCSYRRRPLYSSNVVVVGPVPVPCTGALSHHRPRTDLVGLSGAAANALRMNSTHTGWWDLSRTCTPAEMGAIERAAEAFAQQVNVRLGRHPGFVDASTLLPPVSAAAAAPPRPPHVLMHELLHVQGLSHAAYGALEAGDPTDVMGTFGGAGTGLLCPNAPNMYLIGWAKPINPPGTPPFRIEITGAWGNLTANNFTTTNWLRDLVIPAQGTRDDNMIVVNVGVKENSPGAKKAAGAQSYFFSYRIKNNTANGYDSGLTSDFHKKVLVHNYNGIQSARVLGFKSNLLDWGPNFQRTGNAWISPFLALDADGLGGGVRLEVKSTTNTQAVVDICRITENGKEQWCSDGLDNDCDGLFDAEDPDCA
;
A
#
# COMPACT_ATOMS: atom_id res chain seq x y z
N MET A 1 18.25 -7.73 -14.41
CA MET A 1 17.17 -7.54 -13.42
C MET A 1 16.46 -6.23 -13.71
N VAL A 2 15.13 -6.21 -13.64
CA VAL A 2 14.34 -4.99 -13.86
C VAL A 2 14.29 -4.15 -12.59
N ARG A 3 14.55 -2.86 -12.70
CA ARG A 3 14.32 -1.87 -11.66
C ARG A 3 13.39 -0.80 -12.19
N TYR A 4 12.21 -0.67 -11.61
CA TYR A 4 11.26 0.38 -11.98
C TYR A 4 11.34 1.50 -10.93
N LEU A 5 11.68 2.71 -11.38
CA LEU A 5 11.69 3.91 -10.54
C LEU A 5 10.41 4.68 -10.83
N GLU A 6 9.57 4.85 -9.82
CA GLU A 6 8.36 5.66 -9.96
C GLU A 6 8.73 7.15 -10.08
N GLY A 7 8.12 7.80 -11.06
CA GLY A 7 8.11 9.25 -11.23
C GLY A 7 6.68 9.75 -11.30
N ALA A 8 6.45 11.07 -11.21
CA ALA A 8 5.09 11.56 -11.44
C ALA A 8 4.82 11.59 -12.96
N PRO A 9 3.65 11.13 -13.44
CA PRO A 9 3.33 11.10 -14.86
C PRO A 9 3.28 12.54 -15.42
N SER A 10 3.79 12.73 -16.64
CA SER A 10 3.96 14.03 -17.28
C SER A 10 2.75 14.49 -18.11
N SER A 11 1.55 13.93 -17.93
CA SER A 11 0.41 14.27 -18.78
C SER A 11 -0.29 15.57 -18.34
N ASP A 12 -0.26 16.56 -19.23
CA ASP A 12 -1.25 17.61 -19.49
C ASP A 12 -2.12 18.11 -18.33
N TRP A 13 -1.56 19.02 -17.53
CA TRP A 13 -2.36 19.95 -16.73
C TRP A 13 -2.82 21.15 -17.58
N ALA A 14 -3.67 20.87 -18.58
CA ALA A 14 -4.54 21.87 -19.19
C ALA A 14 -5.95 21.75 -18.60
N VAL A 15 -6.07 21.89 -17.28
CA VAL A 15 -7.38 22.05 -16.64
C VAL A 15 -7.93 23.42 -17.04
N ARG A 16 -8.72 23.45 -18.12
CA ARG A 16 -9.59 24.59 -18.43
C ARG A 16 -10.67 24.66 -17.35
N HIS A 17 -10.38 25.34 -16.25
CA HIS A 17 -11.44 25.85 -15.38
C HIS A 17 -12.22 26.91 -16.16
N ARG A 18 -13.36 26.53 -16.76
CA ARG A 18 -14.41 27.51 -17.01
C ARG A 18 -15.00 27.87 -15.64
N PRO A 19 -14.97 29.15 -15.22
CA PRO A 19 -15.68 29.55 -14.02
C PRO A 19 -17.19 29.34 -14.23
N PRO A 20 -17.94 28.93 -13.18
CA PRO A 20 -19.38 28.77 -13.27
C PRO A 20 -20.05 30.12 -13.58
N PRO A 21 -21.21 30.13 -14.27
CA PRO A 21 -21.93 31.36 -14.57
C PRO A 21 -22.38 32.03 -13.27
N LEU A 22 -21.90 33.25 -13.04
CA LEU A 22 -22.33 34.10 -11.93
C LEU A 22 -23.83 34.39 -12.07
N ARG A 23 -24.61 33.99 -11.05
CA ARG A 23 -26.02 34.38 -10.90
C ARG A 23 -26.11 35.91 -10.78
N ARG A 24 -26.84 36.52 -11.72
CA ARG A 24 -27.14 37.96 -11.73
C ARG A 24 -27.98 38.34 -10.52
N ARG A 25 -27.53 39.32 -9.73
CA ARG A 25 -28.41 40.19 -8.93
C ARG A 25 -28.60 41.53 -9.67
N PRO A 26 -29.76 42.21 -9.53
CA PRO A 26 -30.03 43.46 -10.21
C PRO A 26 -29.31 44.65 -9.54
N PRO A 27 -29.10 45.75 -10.27
CA PRO A 27 -28.24 46.84 -9.84
C PRO A 27 -28.99 47.87 -8.99
N PRO A 28 -28.25 48.64 -8.16
CA PRO A 28 -28.52 50.06 -8.02
C PRO A 28 -27.41 50.90 -8.65
N SER A 29 -27.81 52.12 -8.94
CA SER A 29 -27.28 53.05 -9.93
C SER A 29 -26.04 53.84 -9.51
N ARG A 30 -25.20 54.08 -10.52
CA ARG A 30 -24.42 55.30 -10.84
C ARG A 30 -23.50 55.90 -9.77
N GLY A 31 -22.20 55.91 -10.12
CA GLY A 31 -21.36 57.09 -9.88
C GLY A 31 -19.86 56.86 -9.91
N ARG A 32 -19.22 57.29 -11.01
CA ARG A 32 -17.89 57.97 -11.06
C ARG A 32 -16.62 57.15 -11.33
N LEU A 33 -16.17 57.31 -12.58
CA LEU A 33 -14.83 57.63 -13.14
C LEU A 33 -13.54 56.99 -12.58
N ASP A 34 -12.88 56.31 -13.52
CA ASP A 34 -11.45 56.34 -13.86
C ASP A 34 -10.41 56.22 -12.75
N GLU A 35 -9.90 55.00 -12.58
CA GLU A 35 -8.47 54.73 -12.36
C GLU A 35 -8.16 53.26 -12.72
N SER A 36 -7.29 53.04 -13.71
CA SER A 36 -6.81 51.72 -14.10
C SER A 36 -5.90 51.15 -13.01
N PRO A 37 -6.11 49.92 -12.51
CA PRO A 37 -5.18 49.31 -11.57
C PRO A 37 -3.92 48.81 -12.30
N PRO A 38 -2.76 48.79 -11.61
CA PRO A 38 -1.50 48.38 -12.19
C PRO A 38 -1.49 46.90 -12.59
N VAL A 39 -0.77 46.61 -13.67
CA VAL A 39 -0.51 45.29 -14.23
C VAL A 39 -0.03 44.33 -13.14
N ALA A 40 -0.74 43.21 -12.97
CA ALA A 40 -0.37 42.14 -12.05
C ALA A 40 1.00 41.55 -12.44
N PRO A 41 1.91 41.31 -11.48
CA PRO A 41 3.18 40.65 -11.77
C PRO A 41 2.94 39.24 -12.28
N GLY A 42 3.66 38.88 -13.34
CA GLY A 42 3.52 37.63 -14.06
C GLY A 42 3.60 36.40 -13.15
N ARG A 43 2.66 35.46 -13.34
CA ARG A 43 2.75 34.11 -12.78
C ARG A 43 4.00 33.44 -13.36
N HIS A 44 5.05 33.35 -12.55
CA HIS A 44 6.14 32.42 -12.81
C HIS A 44 5.62 31.00 -12.54
N ASN A 45 5.43 30.23 -13.61
CA ASN A 45 5.25 28.79 -13.51
C ASN A 45 6.53 28.20 -12.92
N LEU A 46 6.50 27.81 -11.65
CA LEU A 46 7.49 26.92 -11.07
C LEU A 46 7.30 25.55 -11.71
N THR A 47 8.10 25.26 -12.75
CA THR A 47 8.28 23.91 -13.27
C THR A 47 8.93 23.09 -12.17
N GLN A 48 8.09 22.38 -11.42
CA GLN A 48 8.54 21.37 -10.48
C GLN A 48 9.33 20.34 -11.29
N LEU A 49 10.61 20.11 -10.93
CA LEU A 49 11.46 19.13 -11.60
C LEU A 49 10.93 17.73 -11.23
N VAL A 50 9.93 17.26 -11.97
CA VAL A 50 9.37 15.94 -11.79
C VAL A 50 10.25 14.98 -12.59
N ASN A 51 10.97 14.09 -11.91
CA ASN A 51 11.60 12.97 -12.59
C ASN A 51 10.48 12.05 -13.09
N PRO A 52 10.36 11.82 -14.42
CA PRO A 52 9.37 10.89 -14.95
C PRO A 52 9.75 9.44 -14.58
N PRO A 53 8.78 8.51 -14.59
CA PRO A 53 9.04 7.09 -14.33
C PRO A 53 10.19 6.55 -15.19
N GLN A 54 11.01 5.64 -14.66
CA GLN A 54 12.10 5.01 -15.41
C GLN A 54 12.04 3.49 -15.26
N LEU A 55 12.19 2.78 -16.38
CA LEU A 55 12.43 1.34 -16.39
C LEU A 55 13.91 1.11 -16.66
N GLN A 56 14.62 0.52 -15.71
CA GLN A 56 16.06 0.25 -15.81
C GLN A 56 16.33 -1.25 -15.85
N LEU A 57 17.32 -1.64 -16.64
CA LEU A 57 17.97 -2.94 -16.52
C LEU A 57 19.25 -2.76 -15.71
N VAL A 58 19.38 -3.56 -14.65
CA VAL A 58 20.56 -3.60 -13.79
C VAL A 58 21.07 -5.04 -13.69
N CYS A 59 22.39 -5.19 -13.53
CA CYS A 59 22.94 -6.47 -13.15
C CYS A 59 22.36 -6.92 -11.80
N PRO A 60 22.15 -8.23 -11.60
CA PRO A 60 21.95 -8.76 -10.26
C PRO A 60 23.11 -8.29 -9.39
N GLN A 61 22.86 -7.92 -8.15
CA GLN A 61 23.95 -7.59 -7.23
C GLN A 61 24.36 -8.84 -6.48
N ILE A 62 25.65 -9.07 -6.25
CA ILE A 62 26.20 -10.04 -5.31
C ILE A 62 26.86 -9.32 -4.13
N ILE A 63 27.19 -10.04 -3.07
CA ILE A 63 28.04 -9.50 -2.00
C ILE A 63 29.48 -9.74 -2.38
N ASP A 64 30.26 -8.66 -2.40
CA ASP A 64 31.71 -8.77 -2.52
C ASP A 64 32.29 -9.35 -1.24
N THR A 65 32.93 -10.52 -1.32
CA THR A 65 33.49 -11.20 -0.14
C THR A 65 34.65 -10.43 0.49
N ALA A 66 35.31 -9.54 -0.25
CA ALA A 66 36.41 -8.73 0.25
C ALA A 66 35.94 -7.47 0.98
N SER A 67 34.96 -6.76 0.43
CA SER A 67 34.51 -5.47 0.98
C SER A 67 33.20 -5.54 1.77
N GLY A 68 32.43 -6.63 1.69
CA GLY A 68 31.14 -6.77 2.36
C GLY A 68 30.01 -5.95 1.71
N TYR A 69 30.29 -5.21 0.63
CA TYR A 69 29.30 -4.36 -0.05
C TYR A 69 28.57 -5.10 -1.17
N PRO A 70 27.31 -4.72 -1.48
CA PRO A 70 26.67 -5.06 -2.73
C PRO A 70 27.48 -4.50 -3.90
N LYS A 71 27.93 -5.39 -4.79
CA LYS A 71 28.45 -5.01 -6.11
C LYS A 71 27.63 -5.70 -7.18
N ASP A 72 27.63 -5.15 -8.38
CA ASP A 72 27.05 -5.85 -9.52
C ASP A 72 27.77 -7.19 -9.72
N ASP A 73 27.00 -8.25 -10.03
CA ASP A 73 27.52 -9.58 -10.29
C ASP A 73 28.60 -9.48 -11.38
N PRO A 74 29.85 -9.86 -11.10
CA PRO A 74 30.94 -9.74 -12.06
C PRO A 74 30.75 -10.63 -13.29
N SER A 75 29.87 -11.65 -13.23
CA SER A 75 29.48 -12.43 -14.42
C SER A 75 28.46 -11.70 -15.31
N CYS A 76 27.83 -10.64 -14.79
CA CYS A 76 26.91 -9.80 -15.54
C CYS A 76 27.68 -8.61 -16.14
N THR A 77 27.83 -8.61 -17.44
CA THR A 77 28.49 -7.54 -18.21
C THR A 77 27.53 -6.44 -18.66
N LEU A 78 26.27 -6.50 -18.23
CA LEU A 78 25.25 -5.57 -18.68
C LEU A 78 25.44 -4.20 -18.00
N PRO A 79 25.70 -3.11 -18.76
CA PRO A 79 25.71 -1.78 -18.17
C PRO A 79 24.32 -1.46 -17.61
N ARG A 80 24.26 -0.62 -16.56
CA ARG A 80 22.98 -0.08 -16.09
C ARG A 80 22.40 0.79 -17.20
N VAL A 81 21.28 0.35 -17.79
CA VAL A 81 20.63 1.04 -18.92
C VAL A 81 19.20 1.39 -18.55
N VAL A 82 18.81 2.63 -18.82
CA VAL A 82 17.41 3.06 -18.80
C VAL A 82 16.80 2.63 -20.14
N VAL A 83 15.90 1.65 -20.11
CA VAL A 83 15.25 1.13 -21.33
C VAL A 83 13.95 1.83 -21.67
N GLY A 84 13.45 2.70 -20.79
CA GLY A 84 12.32 3.56 -21.05
C GLY A 84 12.17 4.63 -19.98
N GLN A 85 11.62 5.78 -20.36
CA GLN A 85 11.33 6.90 -19.47
C GLN A 85 9.93 7.45 -19.71
N GLY A 86 9.24 7.90 -18.66
CA GLY A 86 7.89 8.42 -18.74
C GLY A 86 6.87 7.36 -19.22
N ALA A 87 6.06 7.74 -20.19
CA ALA A 87 5.04 6.88 -20.78
C ALA A 87 5.63 5.61 -21.42
N GLU A 88 6.85 5.67 -21.95
CA GLU A 88 7.54 4.51 -22.51
C GLU A 88 7.90 3.49 -21.43
N ALA A 89 8.37 3.95 -20.26
CA ALA A 89 8.65 3.08 -19.12
C ALA A 89 7.39 2.32 -18.66
N GLU A 90 6.25 3.03 -18.59
CA GLU A 90 4.94 2.44 -18.26
C GLU A 90 4.44 1.50 -19.35
N HIS A 91 4.60 1.87 -20.62
CA HIS A 91 4.23 1.03 -21.75
C HIS A 91 5.00 -0.30 -21.73
N LEU A 92 6.33 -0.26 -21.59
CA LEU A 92 7.17 -1.45 -21.48
C LEU A 92 6.83 -2.29 -20.25
N ARG A 93 6.60 -1.64 -19.09
CA ARG A 93 6.17 -2.34 -17.86
C ARG A 93 4.87 -3.10 -18.09
N ASN A 94 3.88 -2.47 -18.73
CA ASN A 94 2.57 -3.05 -18.95
C ASN A 94 2.59 -4.12 -20.05
N LEU A 95 3.31 -3.87 -21.14
CA LEU A 95 3.47 -4.77 -22.29
C LEU A 95 4.12 -6.09 -21.86
N TYR A 96 5.21 -6.02 -21.10
CA TYR A 96 5.97 -7.20 -20.66
C TYR A 96 5.60 -7.67 -19.24
N ARG A 97 4.67 -6.98 -18.57
CA ARG A 97 4.22 -7.24 -17.19
C ARG A 97 5.37 -7.30 -16.19
N LEU A 98 6.30 -6.37 -16.32
CA LEU A 98 7.50 -6.35 -15.50
C LEU A 98 7.18 -5.80 -14.12
N LEU A 99 7.67 -6.48 -13.09
CA LEU A 99 7.74 -5.95 -11.74
C LEU A 99 9.18 -5.59 -11.41
N SER A 100 9.37 -4.65 -10.47
CA SER A 100 10.70 -4.36 -9.96
C SER A 100 11.25 -5.59 -9.23
N GLY A 101 12.37 -6.12 -9.72
CA GLY A 101 12.99 -7.37 -9.27
C GLY A 101 12.91 -8.51 -10.29
N ASP A 102 12.13 -8.37 -11.37
CA ASP A 102 12.00 -9.42 -12.38
C ASP A 102 13.34 -9.73 -13.04
N ILE A 103 13.55 -11.02 -13.34
CA ILE A 103 14.69 -11.47 -14.13
C ILE A 103 14.21 -11.64 -15.56
N VAL A 104 14.79 -10.82 -16.44
CA VAL A 104 14.47 -10.75 -17.86
C VAL A 104 15.72 -11.11 -18.67
N ASN A 105 15.50 -11.83 -19.77
CA ASN A 105 16.42 -11.87 -20.89
C ASN A 105 16.09 -10.65 -21.73
N ALA A 106 17.06 -9.76 -21.88
CA ALA A 106 16.94 -8.57 -22.69
C ALA A 106 17.97 -8.63 -23.82
N THR A 107 17.53 -8.42 -25.05
CA THR A 107 18.41 -8.15 -26.19
C THR A 107 18.40 -6.65 -26.40
N LEU A 108 19.60 -6.07 -26.41
CA LEU A 108 19.82 -4.64 -26.58
C LEU A 108 20.55 -4.42 -27.90
N ASP A 109 19.99 -3.58 -28.76
CA ASP A 109 20.63 -3.14 -29.98
C ASP A 109 21.42 -1.87 -29.66
N VAL A 110 22.74 -1.92 -29.84
CA VAL A 110 23.62 -0.77 -29.65
C VAL A 110 23.90 -0.17 -31.02
N ALA A 111 23.36 1.03 -31.27
CA ALA A 111 23.63 1.76 -32.50
C ALA A 111 25.06 2.30 -32.53
N ALA A 112 25.54 2.69 -33.71
CA ALA A 112 26.90 3.18 -33.91
C ALA A 112 27.23 4.46 -33.12
N ASP A 113 26.22 5.23 -32.71
CA ASP A 113 26.36 6.43 -31.87
C ASP A 113 26.34 6.12 -30.36
N GLY A 114 26.27 4.83 -29.99
CA GLY A 114 26.21 4.38 -28.60
C GLY A 114 24.81 4.43 -27.99
N THR A 115 23.78 4.81 -28.75
CA THR A 115 22.39 4.69 -28.28
C THR A 115 22.00 3.22 -28.15
N ILE A 116 21.28 2.90 -27.08
CA ILE A 116 20.89 1.53 -26.74
C ILE A 116 19.37 1.45 -26.87
N ALA A 117 18.88 0.61 -27.76
CA ALA A 117 17.47 0.30 -27.94
C ALA A 117 17.16 -1.11 -27.44
N LEU A 118 16.00 -1.29 -26.80
CA LEU A 118 15.53 -2.61 -26.40
C LEU A 118 14.85 -3.29 -27.59
N SER A 119 15.46 -4.34 -28.14
CA SER A 119 14.93 -5.06 -29.30
C SER A 119 14.09 -6.28 -28.92
N GLN A 120 14.44 -6.94 -27.81
CA GLN A 120 13.67 -8.05 -27.28
C GLN A 120 13.71 -8.06 -25.76
N LEU A 121 12.55 -8.34 -25.15
CA LEU A 121 12.45 -8.56 -23.72
C LEU A 121 11.61 -9.80 -23.43
N GLN A 122 12.19 -10.75 -22.73
CA GLN A 122 11.53 -11.98 -22.30
C GLN A 122 11.72 -12.15 -20.79
N SER A 123 10.62 -12.12 -20.04
CA SER A 123 10.66 -12.45 -18.62
C SER A 123 11.03 -13.92 -18.43
N ILE A 124 12.16 -14.20 -17.79
CA ILE A 124 12.64 -15.56 -17.46
C ILE A 124 12.00 -16.01 -16.15
N LYS A 125 12.01 -15.11 -15.16
CA LYS A 125 11.41 -15.32 -13.85
C LYS A 125 10.62 -14.05 -13.53
N LYS A 126 9.30 -14.14 -13.75
CA LYS A 126 8.39 -13.16 -13.15
C LYS A 126 8.62 -13.27 -11.66
N GLY A 127 8.82 -12.13 -10.99
CA GLY A 127 8.71 -12.06 -9.55
C GLY A 127 7.36 -12.64 -9.21
N SER A 128 7.34 -13.92 -8.82
CA SER A 128 6.32 -14.43 -7.94
C SER A 128 6.29 -13.40 -6.83
N GLN A 129 5.10 -12.83 -6.61
CA GLN A 129 4.73 -11.99 -5.47
C GLN A 129 5.82 -12.06 -4.40
N LYS A 130 6.51 -10.93 -4.14
CA LYS A 130 7.87 -10.77 -3.56
C LYS A 130 8.25 -11.62 -2.33
N CYS A 131 7.35 -12.43 -1.80
CA CYS A 131 7.61 -13.48 -0.87
C CYS A 131 6.95 -14.77 -1.39
N PRO A 132 7.60 -15.61 -2.22
CA PRO A 132 7.26 -17.02 -2.21
C PRO A 132 7.49 -17.48 -0.77
N VAL A 133 6.39 -17.64 -0.03
CA VAL A 133 6.40 -18.30 1.27
C VAL A 133 6.73 -19.75 0.94
N SER A 134 8.02 -20.09 0.90
CA SER A 134 8.43 -21.49 0.94
C SER A 134 7.87 -22.08 2.23
N ALA A 135 7.40 -23.33 2.17
CA ALA A 135 6.86 -24.02 3.33
C ALA A 135 7.88 -24.11 4.50
N GLU A 136 9.17 -23.94 4.21
CA GLU A 136 10.22 -23.74 5.19
C GLU A 136 10.39 -22.24 5.49
N THR A 137 9.89 -21.82 6.65
CA THR A 137 10.06 -20.47 7.17
C THR A 137 11.28 -20.42 8.07
N ASP A 138 12.46 -20.12 7.51
CA ASP A 138 13.66 -19.76 8.29
C ASP A 138 13.46 -18.48 9.15
N GLY A 139 12.25 -17.93 9.14
CA GLY A 139 11.86 -16.70 9.81
C GLY A 139 12.39 -15.47 9.11
N ASP A 140 11.73 -14.35 9.34
CA ASP A 140 12.27 -13.08 8.88
C ASP A 140 13.52 -12.73 9.69
N ARG A 141 14.49 -12.11 9.02
CA ARG A 141 15.69 -11.55 9.64
C ARG A 141 15.59 -10.05 9.65
N LEU A 142 15.82 -9.47 10.81
CA LEU A 142 15.66 -8.05 11.07
C LEU A 142 16.95 -7.51 11.67
N VAL A 143 17.49 -6.46 11.06
CA VAL A 143 18.56 -5.65 11.62
C VAL A 143 17.97 -4.28 11.95
N LEU A 144 17.94 -3.92 13.23
CA LEU A 144 17.52 -2.60 13.69
C LEU A 144 18.74 -1.77 14.05
N TYR A 145 18.87 -0.61 13.43
CA TYR A 145 19.93 0.36 13.75
C TYR A 145 19.41 1.44 14.69
N LEU A 146 20.05 1.60 15.84
CA LEU A 146 19.78 2.67 16.80
C LEU A 146 20.70 3.84 16.46
N LEU A 147 20.22 4.79 15.67
CA LEU A 147 21.02 5.93 15.25
C LEU A 147 21.19 6.94 16.40
N ASP A 148 22.42 7.37 16.64
CA ASP A 148 22.76 8.39 17.64
C ASP A 148 23.21 9.69 16.97
N PHE A 149 22.39 10.73 17.16
CA PHE A 149 22.63 12.08 16.66
C PHE A 149 23.15 13.03 17.76
N SER A 150 23.66 12.50 18.87
CA SER A 150 24.25 13.29 19.96
C SER A 150 25.36 14.24 19.50
N SER A 151 26.04 13.92 18.39
CA SER A 151 27.06 14.75 17.76
C SER A 151 26.53 15.95 16.96
N CYS A 152 25.21 16.17 16.93
CA CYS A 152 24.52 17.20 16.14
C CYS A 152 24.06 18.39 17.00
N PRO A 153 24.96 19.31 17.41
CA PRO A 153 24.59 20.45 18.22
C PRO A 153 23.64 21.38 17.46
N GLY A 154 22.52 21.77 18.09
CA GLY A 154 21.62 22.80 17.57
C GLY A 154 20.41 22.32 16.76
N ALA A 155 20.24 21.02 16.53
CA ALA A 155 19.06 20.49 15.81
C ALA A 155 17.77 20.46 16.66
N GLY A 156 17.81 20.87 17.94
CA GLY A 156 16.68 20.73 18.85
C GLY A 156 16.29 19.27 19.16
N MET A 157 17.05 18.30 18.66
CA MET A 157 16.92 16.91 19.02
C MET A 157 17.57 16.74 20.39
N ALA A 158 16.74 16.61 21.44
CA ALA A 158 17.23 16.17 22.74
C ALA A 158 18.00 14.85 22.55
N PRO A 159 19.11 14.63 23.28
CA PRO A 159 19.77 13.33 23.26
C PRO A 159 18.71 12.26 23.51
N PRO A 160 18.56 11.26 22.63
CA PRO A 160 17.52 10.26 22.80
C PRO A 160 17.69 9.63 24.18
N ALA A 161 16.58 9.48 24.91
CA ALA A 161 16.57 8.61 26.09
C ALA A 161 17.21 7.29 25.67
N ALA A 162 18.22 6.82 26.42
CA ALA A 162 19.12 5.75 26.04
C ALA A 162 18.37 4.42 25.81
N LEU A 163 17.77 4.28 24.63
CA LEU A 163 17.22 3.01 24.17
C LEU A 163 18.42 2.10 23.95
N THR A 164 18.64 1.17 24.86
CA THR A 164 19.73 0.19 24.70
C THR A 164 19.34 -0.85 23.65
N PRO A 165 20.31 -1.52 23.01
CA PRO A 165 20.04 -2.64 22.12
C PRO A 165 19.15 -3.72 22.75
N GLU A 166 19.30 -3.99 24.05
CA GLU A 166 18.50 -4.97 24.79
C GLU A 166 17.05 -4.51 24.95
N ALA A 167 16.84 -3.23 25.29
CA ALA A 167 15.51 -2.65 25.41
C ALA A 167 14.80 -2.64 24.04
N ALA A 168 15.48 -2.21 22.99
CA ALA A 168 14.97 -2.28 21.62
C ALA A 168 14.65 -3.71 21.19
N LYS A 169 15.56 -4.66 21.46
CA LYS A 169 15.34 -6.08 21.15
C LYS A 169 14.12 -6.62 21.89
N SER A 170 13.90 -6.23 23.14
CA SER A 170 12.72 -6.66 23.91
C SER A 170 11.39 -6.15 23.35
N LEU A 171 11.39 -4.99 22.67
CA LEU A 171 10.21 -4.44 21.97
C LEU A 171 9.92 -5.19 20.66
N LEU A 172 10.96 -5.74 20.02
CA LEU A 172 10.84 -6.52 18.79
C LEU A 172 10.42 -7.97 19.08
N VAL A 173 11.08 -8.60 20.05
CA VAL A 173 10.94 -10.01 20.41
C VAL A 173 10.81 -10.10 21.93
N ALA A 174 9.60 -10.35 22.42
CA ALA A 174 9.40 -10.45 23.86
C ALA A 174 9.98 -11.76 24.38
N HIS A 175 10.96 -11.69 25.28
CA HIS A 175 11.61 -12.90 25.79
C HIS A 175 10.96 -13.48 27.04
N ASN A 176 10.12 -12.73 27.79
CA ASN A 176 9.48 -13.17 29.04
C ASN A 176 8.47 -12.14 29.63
N ALA A 177 7.88 -11.25 28.82
CA ALA A 177 6.95 -10.28 29.37
C ALA A 177 5.61 -10.97 29.70
N SER A 178 5.39 -11.23 30.99
CA SER A 178 4.10 -11.66 31.56
C SER A 178 3.00 -10.59 31.40
N GLY A 179 3.33 -9.41 30.88
CA GLY A 179 2.38 -8.40 30.42
C GLY A 179 2.07 -8.59 28.95
N ALA A 180 0.78 -8.56 28.62
CA ALA A 180 0.23 -8.73 27.27
C ALA A 180 0.52 -7.54 26.34
N THR A 181 1.78 -7.11 26.24
CA THR A 181 2.20 -6.07 25.32
C THR A 181 2.41 -6.69 23.96
N SER A 182 1.54 -6.30 23.03
CA SER A 182 1.75 -6.46 21.60
C SER A 182 3.18 -6.05 21.22
N ASN A 183 3.94 -6.98 20.65
CA ASN A 183 5.30 -6.77 20.15
C ASN A 183 5.37 -7.19 18.68
N LEU A 184 6.48 -6.87 18.01
CA LEU A 184 6.61 -7.13 16.57
C LEU A 184 6.49 -8.63 16.23
N GLN A 185 7.14 -9.49 17.03
CA GLN A 185 7.06 -10.93 16.86
C GLN A 185 5.62 -11.43 16.98
N ALA A 186 4.90 -11.06 18.04
CA ALA A 186 3.51 -11.46 18.26
C ALA A 186 2.61 -10.98 17.11
N TYR A 187 2.84 -9.77 16.61
CA TYR A 187 2.13 -9.27 15.44
C TYR A 187 2.40 -10.14 14.22
N GLN A 188 3.67 -10.36 13.86
CA GLN A 188 4.00 -11.12 12.66
C GLN A 188 3.47 -12.55 12.76
N GLU A 189 3.66 -13.23 13.89
CA GLU A 189 3.15 -14.58 14.10
C GLU A 189 1.63 -14.65 13.98
N THR A 190 0.92 -13.68 14.55
CA THR A 190 -0.55 -13.66 14.57
C THR A 190 -1.11 -13.25 13.22
N CYS A 191 -0.74 -12.07 12.72
CA CYS A 191 -1.31 -11.50 11.51
C CYS A 191 -0.86 -12.21 10.24
N SER A 192 0.31 -12.87 10.23
CA SER A 192 0.78 -13.66 9.06
C SER A 192 0.39 -15.14 9.11
N TYR A 193 -0.37 -15.60 10.11
CA TYR A 193 -0.65 -17.03 10.34
C TYR A 193 0.63 -17.86 10.49
N ARG A 194 1.63 -17.31 11.18
CA ARG A 194 2.98 -17.89 11.36
C ARG A 194 3.72 -18.17 10.04
N ARG A 195 3.33 -17.53 8.93
CA ARG A 195 4.05 -17.62 7.65
C ARG A 195 5.33 -16.79 7.65
N ARG A 196 5.41 -15.80 8.52
CA ARG A 196 6.56 -14.88 8.66
C ARG A 196 6.94 -14.76 10.13
N PRO A 197 7.39 -15.85 10.80
CA PRO A 197 7.76 -15.75 12.20
C PRO A 197 9.01 -14.88 12.36
N LEU A 198 9.06 -14.06 13.41
CA LEU A 198 10.26 -13.30 13.78
C LEU A 198 10.93 -13.97 14.99
N TYR A 199 11.95 -14.77 14.73
CA TYR A 199 12.68 -15.40 15.83
C TYR A 199 13.65 -14.42 16.50
N SER A 200 13.77 -14.49 17.82
CA SER A 200 14.76 -13.68 18.58
C SER A 200 16.21 -13.88 18.09
N SER A 201 16.54 -15.07 17.57
CA SER A 201 17.83 -15.38 16.94
C SER A 201 18.05 -14.63 15.61
N ASN A 202 16.97 -14.22 14.95
CA ASN A 202 16.98 -13.53 13.67
C ASN A 202 16.90 -12.00 13.82
N VAL A 203 16.83 -11.51 15.06
CA VAL A 203 16.80 -10.08 15.37
C VAL A 203 18.16 -9.64 15.90
N VAL A 204 18.80 -8.74 15.15
CA VAL A 204 20.03 -8.05 15.55
C VAL A 204 19.71 -6.58 15.74
N VAL A 205 20.05 -6.05 16.91
CA VAL A 205 19.98 -4.62 17.18
C VAL A 205 21.39 -4.07 17.24
N VAL A 206 21.67 -3.04 16.46
CA VAL A 206 22.99 -2.44 16.32
C VAL A 206 22.91 -1.00 16.79
N GLY A 207 23.71 -0.63 17.78
CA GLY A 207 23.92 0.75 18.16
C GLY A 207 24.15 0.95 19.66
N PRO A 208 24.18 2.20 20.13
CA PRO A 208 24.00 3.43 19.35
C PRO A 208 25.04 3.56 18.22
N VAL A 209 24.59 3.89 17.00
CA VAL A 209 25.42 4.13 15.83
C VAL A 209 25.61 5.64 15.70
N PRO A 210 26.80 6.18 16.00
CA PRO A 210 27.05 7.61 15.89
C PRO A 210 26.87 8.04 14.44
N VAL A 211 25.95 8.97 14.19
CA VAL A 211 25.81 9.62 12.89
C VAL A 211 26.61 10.92 12.96
N PRO A 212 27.78 11.00 12.27
CA PRO A 212 28.58 12.21 12.29
C PRO A 212 27.81 13.31 11.55
N CYS A 213 27.45 14.37 12.25
CA CYS A 213 26.89 15.57 11.65
C CYS A 213 27.96 16.42 10.91
N THR A 214 28.90 15.76 10.24
CA THR A 214 29.85 16.40 9.34
C THR A 214 29.21 16.58 7.97
N GLY A 215 28.35 17.58 7.89
CA GLY A 215 27.66 18.02 6.69
C GLY A 215 26.89 19.26 7.07
N ALA A 216 27.13 20.35 6.36
CA ALA A 216 26.25 21.50 6.50
C ALA A 216 24.90 21.07 5.90
N LEU A 217 23.95 20.63 6.74
CA LEU A 217 22.57 21.07 6.55
C LEU A 217 22.63 22.58 6.75
N SER A 218 23.17 23.30 5.75
CA SER A 218 23.36 24.73 5.84
C SER A 218 22.04 25.28 6.33
N HIS A 219 22.07 25.90 7.51
CA HIS A 219 20.94 26.49 8.20
C HIS A 219 19.85 26.81 7.20
N HIS A 220 18.62 26.34 7.47
CA HIS A 220 17.39 26.91 6.93
C HIS A 220 17.60 28.41 6.65
N ARG A 221 18.12 28.75 5.47
CA ARG A 221 17.98 30.08 4.92
C ARG A 221 16.54 29.99 4.48
N PRO A 222 15.63 30.77 5.09
CA PRO A 222 14.30 30.90 4.54
C PRO A 222 14.52 31.14 3.06
N ARG A 223 14.01 30.21 2.26
CA ARG A 223 14.21 30.17 0.83
C ARG A 223 13.84 31.58 0.32
N THR A 224 14.83 32.37 -0.08
CA THR A 224 14.65 33.78 -0.45
C THR A 224 13.88 33.93 -1.76
N ASP A 225 13.54 32.81 -2.40
CA ASP A 225 12.60 32.68 -3.52
C ASP A 225 11.12 32.73 -3.09
N LEU A 226 10.80 32.77 -1.78
CA LEU A 226 9.44 32.99 -1.26
C LEU A 226 9.22 34.39 -0.66
N VAL A 227 9.96 35.40 -1.14
CA VAL A 227 9.68 36.81 -0.85
C VAL A 227 8.38 37.19 -1.56
N GLY A 228 7.28 37.31 -0.80
CA GLY A 228 5.99 37.80 -1.31
C GLY A 228 4.75 37.09 -0.76
N LEU A 229 4.89 35.94 -0.09
CA LEU A 229 3.78 35.30 0.60
C LEU A 229 3.62 35.87 2.02
N SER A 230 2.40 36.25 2.39
CA SER A 230 2.11 36.67 3.75
C SER A 230 2.41 35.55 4.74
N GLY A 231 2.80 35.88 5.97
CA GLY A 231 3.07 34.88 7.02
C GLY A 231 1.89 33.92 7.25
N ALA A 232 0.66 34.36 6.98
CA ALA A 232 -0.53 33.52 7.01
C ALA A 232 -0.63 32.52 5.85
N ALA A 233 -0.19 32.87 4.63
CA ALA A 233 -0.17 31.96 3.48
C ALA A 233 0.96 30.92 3.59
N ALA A 234 2.12 31.33 4.11
CA ALA A 234 3.21 30.41 4.45
C ALA A 234 2.81 29.45 5.58
N ASN A 235 2.03 29.93 6.56
CA ASN A 235 1.47 29.09 7.61
C ASN A 235 0.32 28.19 7.13
N ALA A 236 -0.54 28.61 6.21
CA ALA A 236 -1.58 27.75 5.63
C ALA A 236 -1.00 26.59 4.81
N LEU A 237 0.16 26.79 4.15
CA LEU A 237 0.94 25.72 3.50
C LEU A 237 1.61 24.78 4.52
N ARG A 238 1.89 25.26 5.74
CA ARG A 238 2.46 24.48 6.86
C ARG A 238 1.40 23.83 7.77
N MET A 239 0.16 24.30 7.75
CA MET A 239 -0.90 23.83 8.64
C MET A 239 -1.58 22.52 8.18
N ASN A 240 -1.24 22.00 6.99
CA ASN A 240 -1.58 20.62 6.62
C ASN A 240 -0.45 19.61 6.98
N SER A 241 0.59 20.05 7.69
CA SER A 241 1.78 19.27 8.04
C SER A 241 2.18 19.43 9.52
N THR A 242 1.24 19.26 10.45
CA THR A 242 1.55 19.27 11.90
C THR A 242 2.24 18.00 12.41
N HIS A 243 2.76 17.16 11.53
CA HIS A 243 3.89 16.29 11.86
C HIS A 243 5.14 16.83 11.16
N THR A 244 6.05 17.44 11.95
CA THR A 244 7.48 17.45 11.64
C THR A 244 7.99 16.00 11.73
N GLY A 245 7.58 15.16 10.77
CA GLY A 245 8.14 13.84 10.55
C GLY A 245 9.40 13.97 9.69
N TRP A 246 10.31 13.00 9.83
CA TRP A 246 11.56 12.93 9.07
C TRP A 246 11.35 13.01 7.54
N TRP A 247 10.15 12.73 7.03
CA TRP A 247 9.72 12.96 5.65
C TRP A 247 9.88 14.41 5.14
N ASP A 248 9.81 15.42 6.01
CA ASP A 248 10.11 16.82 5.62
C ASP A 248 11.62 17.12 5.65
N LEU A 249 12.41 16.38 6.44
CA LEU A 249 13.88 16.40 6.39
C LEU A 249 14.42 15.55 5.22
N SER A 250 13.71 14.53 4.77
CA SER A 250 14.03 13.76 3.57
C SER A 250 13.75 14.54 2.27
N ARG A 251 13.06 15.69 2.35
CA ARG A 251 13.05 16.69 1.26
C ARG A 251 14.37 17.47 1.19
N THR A 252 15.14 17.48 2.27
CA THR A 252 16.46 18.12 2.34
C THR A 252 17.62 17.12 2.24
N CYS A 253 17.39 15.84 2.54
CA CYS A 253 18.36 14.77 2.30
C CYS A 253 18.09 14.08 0.95
N THR A 254 19.08 14.10 0.06
CA THR A 254 19.04 13.37 -1.21
C THR A 254 18.95 11.85 -0.96
N PRO A 255 18.40 11.07 -1.92
CA PRO A 255 18.47 9.60 -1.86
C PRO A 255 19.90 9.06 -1.66
N ALA A 256 20.91 9.82 -2.07
CA ALA A 256 22.32 9.49 -1.85
C ALA A 256 22.74 9.59 -0.38
N GLU A 257 22.20 10.56 0.37
CA GLU A 257 22.47 10.75 1.80
C GLU A 257 21.75 9.71 2.67
N MET A 258 20.49 9.37 2.36
CA MET A 258 19.82 8.25 3.04
C MET A 258 20.55 6.93 2.79
N GLY A 259 20.98 6.68 1.55
CA GLY A 259 21.82 5.52 1.25
C GLY A 259 23.20 5.59 1.92
N ALA A 260 23.76 6.79 2.19
CA ALA A 260 25.02 6.93 2.90
C ALA A 260 24.87 6.61 4.38
N ILE A 261 23.77 7.03 5.01
CA ILE A 261 23.42 6.67 6.39
C ILE A 261 23.21 5.15 6.49
N GLU A 262 22.46 4.56 5.55
CA GLU A 262 22.27 3.10 5.47
C GLU A 262 23.61 2.36 5.37
N ARG A 263 24.48 2.76 4.44
CA ARG A 263 25.81 2.17 4.27
C ARG A 263 26.72 2.36 5.49
N ALA A 264 26.66 3.51 6.15
CA ALA A 264 27.46 3.77 7.36
C ALA A 264 26.96 2.93 8.55
N ALA A 265 25.65 2.79 8.69
CA ALA A 265 25.04 1.94 9.70
C ALA A 265 25.38 0.46 9.46
N GLU A 266 25.26 -0.01 8.21
CA GLU A 266 25.65 -1.38 7.82
C GLU A 266 27.14 -1.64 8.05
N ALA A 267 28.02 -0.71 7.65
CA ALA A 267 29.46 -0.82 7.89
C ALA A 267 29.80 -0.90 9.38
N PHE A 268 29.14 -0.10 10.22
CA PHE A 268 29.29 -0.17 11.67
C PHE A 268 28.79 -1.51 12.22
N ALA A 269 27.64 -2.01 11.75
CA ALA A 269 27.12 -3.31 12.16
C ALA A 269 28.06 -4.47 11.84
N GLN A 270 28.68 -4.45 10.67
CA GLN A 270 29.64 -5.48 10.25
C GLN A 270 30.91 -5.46 11.13
N GLN A 271 31.36 -4.28 11.58
CA GLN A 271 32.48 -4.17 12.52
C GLN A 271 32.17 -4.76 13.90
N VAL A 272 30.93 -4.59 14.37
CA VAL A 272 30.50 -5.05 15.70
C VAL A 272 30.02 -6.51 15.67
N ASN A 273 29.57 -7.03 14.51
CA ASN A 273 28.99 -8.36 14.38
C ASN A 273 29.35 -9.04 13.04
N VAL A 274 30.38 -9.90 13.06
CA VAL A 274 30.99 -10.56 11.88
C VAL A 274 30.06 -11.57 11.17
N ARG A 275 28.80 -11.75 11.62
CA ARG A 275 27.87 -12.78 11.08
C ARG A 275 26.64 -12.23 10.34
N LEU A 276 26.56 -10.93 10.08
CA LEU A 276 25.42 -10.37 9.37
C LEU A 276 25.51 -10.64 7.86
N GLY A 277 24.66 -11.57 7.38
CA GLY A 277 24.40 -11.77 5.95
C GLY A 277 23.42 -10.73 5.39
N ARG A 278 23.35 -10.66 4.07
CA ARG A 278 22.55 -9.70 3.29
C ARG A 278 21.04 -9.81 3.58
N HIS A 279 20.39 -8.71 3.98
CA HIS A 279 18.92 -8.64 4.15
C HIS A 279 18.35 -7.34 3.55
N PRO A 280 17.38 -7.42 2.62
CA PRO A 280 16.76 -6.24 2.03
C PRO A 280 15.62 -5.73 2.92
N GLY A 281 15.77 -4.54 3.48
CA GLY A 281 14.68 -3.79 4.10
C GLY A 281 15.14 -2.87 5.23
N PHE A 282 14.99 -1.55 5.04
CA PHE A 282 15.26 -0.54 6.06
C PHE A 282 13.94 0.04 6.58
N VAL A 283 13.72 -0.02 7.89
CA VAL A 283 12.58 0.61 8.57
C VAL A 283 13.14 1.74 9.43
N ASP A 284 12.76 2.99 9.14
CA ASP A 284 13.04 4.10 10.05
C ASP A 284 12.02 4.10 11.19
N ALA A 285 12.50 3.83 12.39
CA ALA A 285 11.69 3.76 13.60
C ALA A 285 11.97 4.96 14.54
N SER A 286 12.54 6.06 14.03
CA SER A 286 12.82 7.28 14.79
C SER A 286 11.57 7.87 15.49
N THR A 287 10.38 7.52 15.01
CA THR A 287 9.09 7.89 15.60
C THR A 287 8.67 7.02 16.79
N LEU A 288 9.40 5.96 17.15
CA LEU A 288 9.04 5.07 18.27
C LEU A 288 9.27 5.68 19.65
N LEU A 289 10.10 6.71 19.75
CA LEU A 289 10.44 7.32 21.01
C LEU A 289 9.48 8.49 21.32
N PRO A 290 8.86 8.55 22.51
CA PRO A 290 8.15 9.74 22.92
C PRO A 290 9.11 10.94 22.94
N PRO A 291 8.64 12.15 22.61
CA PRO A 291 9.45 13.35 22.74
C PRO A 291 9.91 13.50 24.20
N VAL A 292 11.22 13.65 24.39
CA VAL A 292 11.93 13.71 25.68
C VAL A 292 11.58 14.97 26.51
N SER A 293 10.75 15.87 25.98
CA SER A 293 10.45 17.16 26.63
C SER A 293 9.45 17.10 27.78
N ALA A 294 8.96 15.92 28.18
CA ALA A 294 8.20 15.76 29.42
C ALA A 294 8.82 14.65 30.27
N ALA A 295 9.31 15.01 31.47
CA ALA A 295 9.85 14.10 32.49
C ALA A 295 8.81 13.12 33.09
N ALA A 296 7.69 12.90 32.41
CA ALA A 296 6.75 11.83 32.69
C ALA A 296 6.94 10.77 31.60
N ALA A 297 7.22 9.53 32.01
CA ALA A 297 7.31 8.36 31.15
C ALA A 297 6.05 8.22 30.29
N ALA A 298 6.02 8.88 29.13
CA ALA A 298 4.98 8.67 28.16
C ALA A 298 5.06 7.19 27.77
N PRO A 299 3.93 6.45 27.85
CA PRO A 299 3.95 5.03 27.55
C PRO A 299 4.55 4.81 26.16
N PRO A 300 5.34 3.74 25.96
CA PRO A 300 5.89 3.41 24.66
C PRO A 300 4.77 3.46 23.62
N ARG A 301 5.04 4.07 22.46
CA ARG A 301 4.04 4.14 21.39
C ARG A 301 3.58 2.73 21.03
N PRO A 302 2.30 2.56 20.64
CA PRO A 302 1.80 1.24 20.27
C PRO A 302 2.68 0.63 19.17
N PRO A 303 2.94 -0.69 19.20
CA PRO A 303 3.76 -1.38 18.19
C PRO A 303 3.23 -1.23 16.76
N HIS A 304 1.98 -0.79 16.61
CA HIS A 304 1.34 -0.44 15.35
C HIS A 304 2.16 0.53 14.51
N VAL A 305 2.87 1.49 15.11
CA VAL A 305 3.72 2.42 14.36
C VAL A 305 4.89 1.68 13.71
N LEU A 306 5.62 0.86 14.48
CA LEU A 306 6.72 0.06 13.92
C LEU A 306 6.21 -0.88 12.83
N MET A 307 5.05 -1.49 13.06
CA MET A 307 4.44 -2.39 12.09
C MET A 307 4.05 -1.67 10.81
N HIS A 308 3.42 -0.51 10.91
CA HIS A 308 3.06 0.34 9.78
C HIS A 308 4.26 0.60 8.88
N GLU A 309 5.38 1.05 9.48
CA GLU A 309 6.61 1.33 8.74
C GLU A 309 7.26 0.06 8.17
N LEU A 310 7.21 -1.05 8.90
CA LEU A 310 7.71 -2.33 8.40
C LEU A 310 6.91 -2.83 7.19
N LEU A 311 5.61 -2.61 7.18
CA LEU A 311 4.76 -3.02 6.07
C LEU A 311 5.01 -2.19 4.81
N HIS A 312 5.44 -0.93 4.94
CA HIS A 312 5.98 -0.18 3.80
C HIS A 312 7.19 -0.87 3.17
N VAL A 313 8.09 -1.45 3.97
CA VAL A 313 9.23 -2.25 3.47
C VAL A 313 8.77 -3.51 2.74
N GLN A 314 7.64 -4.09 3.15
CA GLN A 314 7.00 -5.20 2.45
C GLN A 314 6.26 -4.77 1.17
N GLY A 315 6.32 -3.49 0.82
CA GLY A 315 5.69 -2.92 -0.37
C GLY A 315 4.22 -2.61 -0.17
N LEU A 316 3.77 -2.41 1.07
CA LEU A 316 2.46 -1.87 1.38
C LEU A 316 2.45 -0.32 1.33
N SER A 317 1.27 0.23 1.14
CA SER A 317 0.95 1.65 1.10
C SER A 317 -0.22 1.87 2.05
N HIS A 318 -0.50 3.12 2.37
CA HIS A 318 -1.57 3.46 3.30
C HIS A 318 -2.92 2.86 2.86
N ALA A 319 -3.72 2.43 3.84
CA ALA A 319 -5.08 1.98 3.62
C ALA A 319 -6.03 3.17 3.83
N ALA A 320 -6.75 3.52 2.76
CA ALA A 320 -7.58 4.71 2.71
C ALA A 320 -9.02 4.46 3.16
N TYR A 321 -9.69 5.54 3.55
CA TYR A 321 -11.14 5.59 3.71
C TYR A 321 -11.65 6.91 3.13
N GLY A 322 -12.34 6.83 1.99
CA GLY A 322 -12.78 8.02 1.26
C GLY A 322 -11.60 8.84 0.76
N ALA A 323 -11.53 10.12 1.15
CA ALA A 323 -10.43 11.01 0.77
C ALA A 323 -9.22 10.96 1.72
N LEU A 324 -9.34 10.23 2.84
CA LEU A 324 -8.28 10.12 3.84
C LEU A 324 -7.31 9.01 3.45
N GLU A 325 -6.06 9.39 3.18
CA GLU A 325 -5.03 8.50 2.68
C GLU A 325 -4.75 7.30 3.59
N ALA A 326 -4.62 7.56 4.90
CA ALA A 326 -4.48 6.54 5.94
C ALA A 326 -5.75 6.47 6.79
N GLY A 327 -6.90 6.50 6.13
CA GLY A 327 -8.21 6.63 6.77
C GLY A 327 -8.85 5.32 7.26
N ASP A 328 -8.39 4.16 6.81
CA ASP A 328 -9.02 2.87 7.14
C ASP A 328 -8.81 2.51 8.62
N PRO A 329 -9.84 2.55 9.48
CA PRO A 329 -9.68 2.22 10.90
C PRO A 329 -9.53 0.72 11.18
N THR A 330 -9.61 -0.12 10.14
CA THR A 330 -9.55 -1.59 10.22
C THR A 330 -8.21 -2.17 9.75
N ASP A 331 -7.25 -1.31 9.43
CA ASP A 331 -5.93 -1.68 8.93
C ASP A 331 -4.83 -0.88 9.67
N VAL A 332 -3.71 -1.55 9.98
CA VAL A 332 -2.51 -0.89 10.51
C VAL A 332 -1.90 0.13 9.54
N MET A 333 -2.12 -0.02 8.24
CA MET A 333 -1.75 0.92 7.19
C MET A 333 -2.72 2.11 7.09
N GLY A 334 -3.82 2.10 7.85
CA GLY A 334 -4.79 3.18 7.93
C GLY A 334 -4.74 3.92 9.27
N THR A 335 -5.91 4.18 9.87
CA THR A 335 -6.04 4.89 11.14
C THR A 335 -6.05 3.89 12.30
N PHE A 336 -4.86 3.47 12.74
CA PHE A 336 -4.71 2.47 13.81
C PHE A 336 -4.80 3.02 15.24
N GLY A 337 -5.04 4.33 15.42
CA GLY A 337 -5.12 4.95 16.76
C GLY A 337 -6.20 4.35 17.66
N GLY A 338 -7.29 3.85 17.06
CA GLY A 338 -8.38 3.17 17.78
C GLY A 338 -8.02 1.79 18.33
N ALA A 339 -6.88 1.21 17.93
CA ALA A 339 -6.48 -0.13 18.32
C ALA A 339 -5.98 -0.24 19.78
N GLY A 340 -5.55 0.87 20.37
CA GLY A 340 -4.97 0.89 21.71
C GLY A 340 -3.78 -0.06 21.81
N THR A 341 -3.87 -1.04 22.72
CA THR A 341 -2.85 -2.08 22.95
C THR A 341 -3.17 -3.42 22.27
N GLY A 342 -4.32 -3.57 21.64
CA GLY A 342 -4.68 -4.79 20.92
C GLY A 342 -4.09 -4.78 19.51
N LEU A 343 -3.85 -5.96 18.91
CA LEU A 343 -3.31 -6.05 17.55
C LEU A 343 -4.38 -5.70 16.51
N LEU A 344 -4.05 -4.81 15.57
CA LEU A 344 -4.84 -4.55 14.37
C LEU A 344 -4.12 -5.11 13.15
N CYS A 345 -4.64 -6.19 12.54
CA CYS A 345 -4.00 -6.80 11.38
C CYS A 345 -4.36 -6.07 10.08
N PRO A 346 -3.58 -6.23 8.98
CA PRO A 346 -3.84 -5.56 7.71
C PRO A 346 -5.16 -6.05 7.09
N ASN A 347 -5.80 -5.20 6.28
CA ASN A 347 -7.01 -5.54 5.56
C ASN A 347 -6.77 -6.56 4.44
N ALA A 348 -7.85 -7.12 3.89
CA ALA A 348 -7.77 -8.20 2.91
C ALA A 348 -6.93 -7.88 1.67
N PRO A 349 -7.06 -6.71 0.99
CA PRO A 349 -6.19 -6.36 -0.12
C PRO A 349 -4.70 -6.36 0.24
N ASN A 350 -4.35 -5.78 1.39
CA ASN A 350 -2.97 -5.72 1.86
C ASN A 350 -2.43 -7.12 2.19
N MET A 351 -3.22 -7.93 2.92
CA MET A 351 -2.90 -9.32 3.25
C MET A 351 -2.74 -10.21 2.01
N TYR A 352 -3.60 -10.02 1.01
CA TYR A 352 -3.52 -10.71 -0.28
C TYR A 352 -2.23 -10.33 -0.99
N LEU A 353 -1.88 -9.04 -1.03
CA LEU A 353 -0.72 -8.53 -1.74
C LEU A 353 0.60 -9.06 -1.19
N ILE A 354 0.77 -9.10 0.14
CA ILE A 354 1.99 -9.64 0.78
C ILE A 354 1.95 -11.17 0.91
N GLY A 355 0.90 -11.83 0.42
CA GLY A 355 0.78 -13.28 0.40
C GLY A 355 0.56 -13.89 1.79
N TRP A 356 0.06 -13.13 2.76
CA TRP A 356 -0.26 -13.66 4.09
C TRP A 356 -1.62 -14.35 4.12
N ALA A 357 -2.57 -13.84 3.34
CA ALA A 357 -3.87 -14.47 3.15
C ALA A 357 -4.16 -14.66 1.65
N LYS A 358 -5.17 -15.46 1.36
CA LYS A 358 -5.60 -15.81 0.01
C LYS A 358 -7.12 -15.92 -0.03
N PRO A 359 -7.72 -15.98 -1.23
CA PRO A 359 -9.16 -16.13 -1.33
C PRO A 359 -9.60 -17.52 -0.84
N ILE A 360 -10.89 -17.66 -0.51
CA ILE A 360 -11.47 -18.88 0.04
C ILE A 360 -11.23 -20.09 -0.87
N ASN A 361 -11.06 -21.26 -0.26
CA ASN A 361 -10.98 -22.53 -0.96
C ASN A 361 -12.37 -23.19 -1.08
N PRO A 362 -12.53 -24.24 -1.90
CA PRO A 362 -13.75 -25.02 -1.91
C PRO A 362 -14.08 -25.57 -0.52
N PRO A 363 -15.37 -25.74 -0.17
CA PRO A 363 -15.79 -26.35 1.08
C PRO A 363 -15.08 -27.69 1.36
N GLY A 364 -14.72 -27.92 2.62
CA GLY A 364 -13.98 -29.13 3.04
C GLY A 364 -12.46 -29.04 2.90
N THR A 365 -11.93 -27.99 2.27
CA THR A 365 -10.47 -27.80 2.18
C THR A 365 -9.87 -27.44 3.55
N PRO A 366 -8.83 -28.14 4.02
CA PRO A 366 -8.12 -27.78 5.26
C PRO A 366 -7.48 -26.39 5.15
N PRO A 367 -7.46 -25.59 6.24
CA PRO A 367 -6.81 -24.28 6.25
C PRO A 367 -5.28 -24.40 6.14
N PHE A 368 -4.60 -23.28 5.86
CA PHE A 368 -3.13 -23.15 5.91
C PHE A 368 -2.35 -24.00 4.89
N ARG A 369 -3.02 -24.51 3.84
CA ARG A 369 -2.38 -25.25 2.75
C ARG A 369 -1.73 -24.31 1.74
N ILE A 370 -0.41 -24.18 1.74
CA ILE A 370 0.32 -23.24 0.87
C ILE A 370 0.11 -23.53 -0.63
N GLU A 371 -0.02 -24.80 -1.01
CA GLU A 371 -0.16 -25.23 -2.42
C GLU A 371 -1.50 -24.85 -3.06
N ILE A 372 -2.52 -24.53 -2.25
CA ILE A 372 -3.86 -24.23 -2.76
C ILE A 372 -3.98 -22.73 -2.97
N THR A 373 -4.31 -22.31 -4.19
CA THR A 373 -4.26 -20.91 -4.62
C THR A 373 -5.44 -20.04 -4.16
N GLY A 374 -6.50 -20.63 -3.59
CA GLY A 374 -7.73 -19.89 -3.30
C GLY A 374 -8.56 -19.59 -4.55
N ALA A 375 -8.42 -20.41 -5.61
CA ALA A 375 -9.11 -20.16 -6.88
C ALA A 375 -10.65 -20.07 -6.75
N TRP A 376 -11.24 -20.73 -5.74
CA TRP A 376 -12.68 -20.71 -5.50
C TRP A 376 -13.20 -19.32 -5.12
N GLY A 377 -12.46 -18.59 -4.29
CA GLY A 377 -12.80 -17.23 -3.89
C GLY A 377 -12.29 -16.14 -4.82
N ASN A 378 -11.62 -16.47 -5.93
CA ASN A 378 -11.08 -15.49 -6.86
C ASN A 378 -11.97 -15.41 -8.12
N LEU A 379 -13.02 -14.60 -8.03
CA LEU A 379 -14.12 -14.56 -8.98
C LEU A 379 -13.87 -13.54 -10.10
N THR A 380 -14.17 -13.94 -11.33
CA THR A 380 -14.09 -13.10 -12.54
C THR A 380 -15.41 -13.13 -13.29
N ALA A 381 -15.52 -12.42 -14.42
CA ALA A 381 -16.73 -12.42 -15.24
C ALA A 381 -17.20 -13.84 -15.62
N ASN A 382 -16.26 -14.76 -15.93
CA ASN A 382 -16.57 -16.15 -16.28
C ASN A 382 -17.27 -16.94 -15.17
N ASN A 383 -17.16 -16.54 -13.91
CA ASN A 383 -17.84 -17.23 -12.80
C ASN A 383 -19.35 -16.97 -12.77
N PHE A 384 -19.84 -16.02 -13.57
CA PHE A 384 -21.22 -15.55 -13.57
C PHE A 384 -21.91 -15.75 -14.93
N THR A 385 -21.51 -16.76 -15.70
CA THR A 385 -22.03 -16.96 -17.08
C THR A 385 -23.29 -17.82 -17.14
N THR A 386 -23.48 -18.72 -16.18
CA THR A 386 -24.66 -19.59 -16.09
C THR A 386 -25.72 -19.06 -15.14
N THR A 387 -25.31 -18.13 -14.28
CA THR A 387 -26.15 -17.42 -13.32
C THR A 387 -25.39 -16.17 -12.88
N ASN A 388 -26.10 -15.08 -12.66
CA ASN A 388 -25.50 -13.88 -12.10
C ASN A 388 -25.24 -14.02 -10.59
N TRP A 389 -25.81 -15.02 -9.91
CA TRP A 389 -25.69 -15.21 -8.47
C TRP A 389 -24.78 -16.37 -8.08
N LEU A 390 -23.88 -16.10 -7.13
CA LEU A 390 -23.19 -17.10 -6.33
C LEU A 390 -23.70 -17.02 -4.90
N ARG A 391 -24.50 -18.00 -4.50
CA ARG A 391 -25.20 -18.03 -3.21
C ARG A 391 -24.44 -18.83 -2.15
N ASP A 392 -24.70 -18.49 -0.89
CA ASP A 392 -24.25 -19.22 0.29
C ASP A 392 -22.72 -19.40 0.39
N LEU A 393 -21.96 -18.41 -0.11
CA LEU A 393 -20.51 -18.40 0.02
C LEU A 393 -20.12 -18.14 1.47
N VAL A 394 -19.25 -19.00 2.02
CA VAL A 394 -18.79 -18.89 3.40
C VAL A 394 -17.45 -18.17 3.45
N ILE A 395 -17.39 -17.03 4.13
CA ILE A 395 -16.15 -16.29 4.42
C ILE A 395 -15.75 -16.57 5.87
N PRO A 396 -14.67 -17.32 6.13
CA PRO A 396 -14.14 -17.48 7.48
C PRO A 396 -13.72 -16.14 8.09
N ALA A 397 -13.84 -16.02 9.41
CA ALA A 397 -13.29 -14.88 10.13
C ALA A 397 -11.77 -14.86 9.95
N GLN A 398 -11.21 -13.69 9.62
CA GLN A 398 -9.80 -13.59 9.21
C GLN A 398 -8.83 -14.20 10.24
N GLY A 399 -9.07 -14.02 11.53
CA GLY A 399 -8.23 -14.60 12.58
C GLY A 399 -8.26 -16.13 12.73
N THR A 400 -9.10 -16.85 11.96
CA THR A 400 -9.25 -18.31 12.08
C THR A 400 -8.58 -19.09 10.96
N ARG A 401 -8.41 -18.49 9.78
CA ARG A 401 -7.91 -19.14 8.58
C ARG A 401 -7.19 -18.14 7.67
N ASP A 402 -6.28 -18.61 6.83
CA ASP A 402 -5.56 -17.81 5.83
C ASP A 402 -6.32 -17.69 4.49
N ASP A 403 -7.30 -18.55 4.23
CA ASP A 403 -8.23 -18.50 3.09
C ASP A 403 -9.54 -17.82 3.47
N ASN A 404 -9.49 -16.51 3.71
CA ASN A 404 -10.50 -15.77 4.47
C ASN A 404 -11.12 -14.57 3.75
N MET A 405 -11.02 -14.55 2.42
CA MET A 405 -11.57 -13.46 1.62
C MET A 405 -12.16 -13.96 0.31
N ILE A 406 -13.04 -13.16 -0.29
CA ILE A 406 -13.45 -13.31 -1.68
C ILE A 406 -12.90 -12.10 -2.44
N VAL A 407 -12.36 -12.33 -3.61
CA VAL A 407 -11.87 -11.29 -4.53
C VAL A 407 -12.72 -11.36 -5.78
N VAL A 408 -13.30 -10.24 -6.19
CA VAL A 408 -14.17 -10.17 -7.37
C VAL A 408 -13.63 -9.15 -8.34
N ASN A 409 -13.39 -9.55 -9.59
CA ASN A 409 -13.04 -8.67 -10.69
C ASN A 409 -13.85 -9.02 -11.95
N VAL A 410 -15.03 -8.43 -12.07
CA VAL A 410 -15.95 -8.61 -13.21
C VAL A 410 -15.47 -7.93 -14.49
N GLY A 411 -14.44 -7.09 -14.42
CA GLY A 411 -13.79 -6.52 -15.60
C GLY A 411 -12.68 -7.40 -16.17
N VAL A 412 -12.41 -8.57 -15.59
CA VAL A 412 -11.47 -9.55 -16.15
C VAL A 412 -12.25 -10.79 -16.55
N LYS A 413 -11.91 -11.38 -17.70
CA LYS A 413 -12.59 -12.60 -18.17
C LYS A 413 -12.33 -13.78 -17.23
N GLU A 414 -11.06 -14.06 -16.95
CA GLU A 414 -10.58 -15.18 -16.16
C GLU A 414 -9.23 -14.86 -15.49
N ASN A 415 -8.81 -15.67 -14.51
CA ASN A 415 -7.57 -15.45 -13.76
C ASN A 415 -6.29 -15.86 -14.51
N SER A 416 -6.37 -16.12 -15.82
CA SER A 416 -5.23 -16.57 -16.61
C SER A 416 -4.29 -15.40 -16.98
N PRO A 417 -2.96 -15.62 -17.00
CA PRO A 417 -2.03 -14.62 -17.51
C PRO A 417 -2.32 -14.32 -18.99
N GLY A 418 -2.90 -13.16 -19.27
CA GLY A 418 -3.21 -12.75 -20.65
C GLY A 418 -4.69 -12.50 -20.89
N ALA A 419 -5.54 -12.89 -19.93
CA ALA A 419 -6.97 -12.66 -19.99
C ALA A 419 -7.31 -11.21 -20.34
N LYS A 420 -8.33 -11.05 -21.20
CA LYS A 420 -8.89 -9.76 -21.56
C LYS A 420 -9.39 -9.02 -20.32
N LYS A 421 -9.24 -7.69 -20.34
CA LYS A 421 -9.62 -6.80 -19.24
C LYS A 421 -10.33 -5.56 -19.77
N ALA A 422 -11.44 -5.21 -19.15
CA ALA A 422 -12.09 -3.93 -19.33
C ALA A 422 -11.24 -2.82 -18.67
N ALA A 423 -11.09 -1.69 -19.37
CA ALA A 423 -10.41 -0.52 -18.82
C ALA A 423 -11.18 0.07 -17.64
N GLY A 424 -10.48 0.50 -16.59
CA GLY A 424 -11.09 1.09 -15.40
C GLY A 424 -11.73 0.10 -14.43
N ALA A 425 -11.67 -1.20 -14.72
CA ALA A 425 -12.14 -2.24 -13.81
C ALA A 425 -11.38 -2.23 -12.48
N GLN A 426 -12.14 -2.41 -11.39
CA GLN A 426 -11.60 -2.54 -10.04
C GLN A 426 -11.78 -3.96 -9.54
N SER A 427 -10.88 -4.40 -8.67
CA SER A 427 -11.12 -5.60 -7.87
C SER A 427 -11.71 -5.21 -6.53
N TYR A 428 -12.74 -5.93 -6.12
CA TYR A 428 -13.36 -5.80 -4.81
C TYR A 428 -12.94 -6.97 -3.92
N PHE A 429 -12.69 -6.69 -2.65
CA PHE A 429 -12.27 -7.65 -1.65
C PHE A 429 -13.31 -7.66 -0.54
N PHE A 430 -13.82 -8.86 -0.25
CA PHE A 430 -14.79 -9.09 0.80
C PHE A 430 -14.13 -9.96 1.87
N SER A 431 -14.09 -9.47 3.11
CA SER A 431 -13.47 -10.18 4.22
C SER A 431 -14.27 -10.06 5.49
N TYR A 432 -14.27 -11.09 6.32
CA TYR A 432 -15.05 -11.12 7.54
C TYR A 432 -14.16 -10.90 8.77
N ARG A 433 -14.43 -9.82 9.53
CA ARG A 433 -13.62 -9.42 10.68
C ARG A 433 -14.37 -9.63 12.00
N ILE A 434 -13.63 -10.10 13.00
CA ILE A 434 -14.12 -10.28 14.36
C ILE A 434 -13.08 -9.72 15.32
N LYS A 435 -13.51 -8.79 16.18
CA LYS A 435 -12.70 -8.38 17.32
C LYS A 435 -12.43 -9.56 18.26
N ASN A 436 -11.16 -9.88 18.48
CA ASN A 436 -10.73 -10.92 19.40
C ASN A 436 -10.48 -10.35 20.80
N ASN A 437 -11.11 -10.89 21.84
CA ASN A 437 -10.92 -10.38 23.20
C ASN A 437 -9.67 -10.94 23.88
N THR A 438 -9.00 -11.93 23.28
CA THR A 438 -7.72 -12.45 23.76
C THR A 438 -6.62 -11.45 23.42
N ALA A 439 -5.82 -11.08 24.42
CA ALA A 439 -4.68 -10.20 24.18
C ALA A 439 -3.69 -10.85 23.21
N ASN A 440 -3.16 -10.05 22.27
CA ASN A 440 -2.39 -10.53 21.12
C ASN A 440 -3.14 -11.46 20.18
N GLY A 441 -4.46 -11.62 20.35
CA GLY A 441 -5.30 -12.27 19.36
C GLY A 441 -5.38 -11.45 18.08
N TYR A 442 -5.58 -12.13 16.95
CA TYR A 442 -5.83 -11.50 15.66
C TYR A 442 -6.97 -10.49 15.81
N ASP A 443 -6.75 -9.23 15.42
CA ASP A 443 -7.75 -8.16 15.56
C ASP A 443 -8.24 -7.90 16.98
N SER A 444 -7.38 -8.11 17.98
CA SER A 444 -7.70 -7.68 19.35
C SER A 444 -7.81 -6.17 19.53
N GLY A 445 -7.23 -5.40 18.61
CA GLY A 445 -7.36 -3.94 18.51
C GLY A 445 -8.54 -3.49 17.64
N LEU A 446 -9.28 -4.38 16.99
CA LEU A 446 -10.40 -3.97 16.14
C LEU A 446 -11.49 -3.26 16.98
N THR A 447 -12.04 -2.16 16.49
CA THR A 447 -13.12 -1.46 17.19
C THR A 447 -14.41 -2.27 17.12
N SER A 448 -15.34 -2.00 18.05
CA SER A 448 -16.63 -2.72 18.10
C SER A 448 -17.48 -2.53 16.84
N ASP A 449 -17.30 -1.42 16.13
CA ASP A 449 -18.09 -1.09 14.93
C ASP A 449 -17.83 -2.07 13.78
N PHE A 450 -16.65 -2.71 13.77
CA PHE A 450 -16.23 -3.69 12.79
C PHE A 450 -16.27 -5.14 13.31
N HIS A 451 -16.71 -5.35 14.56
CA HIS A 451 -16.90 -6.70 15.09
C HIS A 451 -18.08 -7.39 14.40
N LYS A 452 -17.84 -8.59 13.85
CA LYS A 452 -18.82 -9.37 13.07
C LYS A 452 -19.31 -8.62 11.85
N LYS A 453 -18.37 -8.03 11.11
CA LYS A 453 -18.67 -7.31 9.87
C LYS A 453 -17.96 -7.92 8.68
N VAL A 454 -18.67 -7.98 7.55
CA VAL A 454 -18.05 -8.18 6.25
C VAL A 454 -17.60 -6.83 5.75
N LEU A 455 -16.28 -6.62 5.67
CA LEU A 455 -15.69 -5.39 5.14
C LEU A 455 -15.58 -5.48 3.63
N VAL A 456 -15.87 -4.36 2.97
CA VAL A 456 -15.73 -4.19 1.53
C VAL A 456 -14.60 -3.24 1.25
N HIS A 457 -13.57 -3.73 0.57
CA HIS A 457 -12.46 -2.92 0.09
C HIS A 457 -12.39 -2.95 -1.43
N ASN A 458 -11.91 -1.88 -2.04
CA ASN A 458 -11.42 -1.92 -3.42
C ASN A 458 -9.90 -1.77 -3.47
N TYR A 459 -9.30 -2.44 -4.44
CA TYR A 459 -7.89 -2.31 -4.74
C TYR A 459 -7.62 -2.74 -6.18
N ASN A 460 -6.92 -1.91 -6.95
CA ASN A 460 -6.66 -2.16 -8.37
C ASN A 460 -5.31 -2.85 -8.65
N GLY A 461 -4.60 -3.29 -7.60
CA GLY A 461 -3.32 -3.99 -7.73
C GLY A 461 -2.10 -3.10 -7.89
N ILE A 462 -2.27 -1.78 -7.91
CA ILE A 462 -1.16 -0.82 -8.08
C ILE A 462 -0.99 -0.04 -6.77
N GLN A 463 0.12 -0.21 -6.07
CA GLN A 463 0.39 0.61 -4.90
C GLN A 463 1.17 1.86 -5.28
N SER A 464 0.49 3.01 -5.33
CA SER A 464 1.17 4.29 -5.45
C SER A 464 0.78 5.22 -4.31
N ALA A 465 1.76 5.66 -3.53
CA ALA A 465 1.58 6.71 -2.53
C ALA A 465 1.06 8.02 -3.16
N ARG A 466 1.39 8.26 -4.44
CA ARG A 466 1.18 9.54 -5.13
C ARG A 466 -0.16 9.65 -5.84
N VAL A 467 -0.85 8.54 -6.08
CA VAL A 467 -2.09 8.55 -6.86
C VAL A 467 -3.26 8.07 -6.02
N LEU A 468 -4.19 8.99 -5.75
CA LEU A 468 -5.43 8.70 -5.05
C LEU A 468 -6.25 7.67 -5.85
N GLY A 469 -6.83 6.68 -5.17
CA GLY A 469 -7.63 5.61 -5.78
C GLY A 469 -6.85 4.36 -6.24
N PHE A 470 -5.53 4.32 -6.04
CA PHE A 470 -4.71 3.14 -6.35
C PHE A 470 -4.43 2.29 -5.10
N LYS A 471 -4.65 2.82 -3.91
CA LYS A 471 -4.41 2.13 -2.64
C LYS A 471 -5.57 1.22 -2.27
N SER A 472 -5.35 0.33 -1.30
CA SER A 472 -6.45 -0.36 -0.61
C SER A 472 -7.35 0.69 0.02
N ASN A 473 -8.65 0.63 -0.24
CA ASN A 473 -9.59 1.61 0.29
C ASN A 473 -10.86 0.93 0.80
N LEU A 474 -11.22 1.23 2.05
CA LEU A 474 -12.44 0.76 2.68
C LEU A 474 -13.63 1.51 2.07
N LEU A 475 -14.63 0.76 1.60
CA LEU A 475 -15.82 1.29 0.95
C LEU A 475 -17.05 1.28 1.86
N ASP A 476 -17.32 0.13 2.47
CA ASP A 476 -18.49 -0.09 3.34
C ASP A 476 -18.30 -1.36 4.19
N TRP A 477 -19.25 -1.65 5.09
CA TRP A 477 -19.25 -2.87 5.89
C TRP A 477 -20.65 -3.34 6.29
N GLY A 478 -20.93 -4.63 6.14
CA GLY A 478 -22.23 -5.27 6.37
C GLY A 478 -22.25 -6.17 7.61
N PRO A 479 -23.42 -6.62 8.10
CA PRO A 479 -24.67 -6.78 7.33
C PRO A 479 -25.51 -5.53 7.14
N ASN A 480 -25.32 -4.49 7.95
CA ASN A 480 -26.01 -3.21 7.80
C ASN A 480 -25.07 -2.21 7.14
N PHE A 481 -25.02 -2.25 5.80
CA PHE A 481 -24.17 -1.37 5.00
C PHE A 481 -24.64 0.08 5.14
N GLN A 482 -23.70 0.98 5.40
CA GLN A 482 -24.03 2.33 5.82
C GLN A 482 -24.72 3.14 4.71
N ARG A 483 -24.45 2.82 3.44
CA ARG A 483 -24.94 3.60 2.30
C ARG A 483 -26.17 3.01 1.63
N THR A 484 -26.35 1.70 1.72
CA THR A 484 -27.26 0.94 0.84
C THR A 484 -28.15 -0.05 1.60
N GLY A 485 -28.08 -0.08 2.94
CA GLY A 485 -28.95 -0.90 3.77
C GLY A 485 -28.50 -2.36 3.84
N ASN A 486 -29.27 -3.28 3.26
CA ASN A 486 -29.07 -4.73 3.44
C ASN A 486 -28.06 -5.35 2.47
N ALA A 487 -27.72 -4.65 1.38
CA ALA A 487 -26.76 -5.08 0.39
C ALA A 487 -25.78 -3.96 0.10
N TRP A 488 -24.56 -4.29 -0.32
CA TRP A 488 -23.63 -3.33 -0.90
C TRP A 488 -23.61 -3.49 -2.41
N ILE A 489 -23.60 -2.37 -3.15
CA ILE A 489 -23.56 -2.35 -4.61
C ILE A 489 -22.35 -1.52 -5.06
N SER A 490 -21.54 -2.10 -5.94
CA SER A 490 -20.40 -1.41 -6.53
C SER A 490 -20.85 -0.37 -7.55
N PRO A 491 -20.00 0.64 -7.86
CA PRO A 491 -20.17 1.40 -9.09
C PRO A 491 -20.27 0.48 -10.31
N PHE A 492 -21.18 0.79 -11.23
CA PHE A 492 -21.36 0.05 -12.48
C PHE A 492 -20.35 0.51 -13.53
N LEU A 493 -19.60 -0.43 -14.10
CA LEU A 493 -18.76 -0.22 -15.28
C LEU A 493 -19.51 -0.70 -16.51
N ALA A 494 -19.63 0.13 -17.55
CA ALA A 494 -20.27 -0.29 -18.79
C ALA A 494 -19.63 -1.57 -19.34
N LEU A 495 -20.47 -2.50 -19.82
CA LEU A 495 -20.01 -3.73 -20.45
C LEU A 495 -19.28 -3.40 -21.76
N ASP A 496 -18.10 -4.00 -21.96
CA ASP A 496 -17.39 -3.93 -23.23
C ASP A 496 -17.92 -4.96 -24.25
N ALA A 497 -17.34 -4.97 -25.45
CA ALA A 497 -17.75 -5.87 -26.53
C ALA A 497 -17.53 -7.36 -26.20
N ASP A 498 -16.70 -7.68 -25.19
CA ASP A 498 -16.47 -9.03 -24.70
C ASP A 498 -17.39 -9.37 -23.51
N GLY A 499 -18.32 -8.46 -23.16
CA GLY A 499 -19.19 -8.59 -22.01
C GLY A 499 -18.45 -8.47 -20.68
N LEU A 500 -17.29 -7.80 -20.63
CA LEU A 500 -16.54 -7.53 -19.40
C LEU A 500 -16.96 -6.20 -18.79
N GLY A 501 -16.99 -6.13 -17.46
CA GLY A 501 -17.52 -4.99 -16.71
C GLY A 501 -18.75 -5.38 -15.91
N GLY A 502 -19.64 -4.41 -15.70
CA GLY A 502 -20.83 -4.53 -14.87
C GLY A 502 -20.62 -3.96 -13.47
N GLY A 503 -21.49 -4.37 -12.55
CA GLY A 503 -21.38 -4.10 -11.11
C GLY A 503 -21.30 -5.39 -10.29
N VAL A 504 -21.11 -5.23 -8.98
CA VAL A 504 -21.13 -6.32 -8.01
C VAL A 504 -22.10 -5.95 -6.89
N ARG A 505 -23.05 -6.84 -6.59
CA ARG A 505 -23.90 -6.79 -5.41
C ARG A 505 -23.42 -7.82 -4.39
N LEU A 506 -23.33 -7.41 -3.13
CA LEU A 506 -22.97 -8.26 -2.00
C LEU A 506 -24.10 -8.23 -0.97
N GLU A 507 -24.60 -9.40 -0.58
CA GLU A 507 -25.55 -9.55 0.53
C GLU A 507 -24.94 -10.37 1.65
N VAL A 508 -25.08 -9.92 2.89
CA VAL A 508 -24.66 -10.71 4.06
C VAL A 508 -25.88 -11.42 4.64
N LYS A 509 -25.96 -12.74 4.46
CA LYS A 509 -27.10 -13.55 4.89
C LYS A 509 -27.06 -13.85 6.38
N SER A 510 -25.87 -14.17 6.89
CA SER A 510 -25.66 -14.43 8.32
C SER A 510 -24.21 -14.21 8.74
N THR A 511 -24.01 -14.00 10.05
CA THR A 511 -22.69 -13.84 10.68
C THR A 511 -22.64 -14.61 11.99
N THR A 512 -21.54 -15.30 12.25
CA THR A 512 -21.28 -16.04 13.50
C THR A 512 -19.97 -15.58 14.15
N ASN A 513 -19.52 -16.23 15.21
CA ASN A 513 -18.20 -15.95 15.80
C ASN A 513 -17.03 -16.50 14.96
N THR A 514 -17.29 -17.17 13.83
CA THR A 514 -16.24 -17.85 13.05
C THR A 514 -16.35 -17.64 11.55
N GLN A 515 -17.51 -17.21 11.04
CA GLN A 515 -17.72 -17.02 9.61
C GLN A 515 -18.89 -16.07 9.30
N ALA A 516 -18.95 -15.61 8.06
CA ALA A 516 -20.12 -15.01 7.45
C ALA A 516 -20.58 -15.84 6.25
N VAL A 517 -21.88 -15.86 6.00
CA VAL A 517 -22.48 -16.41 4.78
C VAL A 517 -22.94 -15.24 3.92
N VAL A 518 -22.52 -15.21 2.66
CA VAL A 518 -22.80 -14.12 1.72
C VAL A 518 -23.33 -14.64 0.39
N ASP A 519 -24.16 -13.83 -0.24
CA ASP A 519 -24.50 -13.98 -1.65
C ASP A 519 -23.78 -12.87 -2.44
N ILE A 520 -23.26 -13.22 -3.62
CA ILE A 520 -22.61 -12.27 -4.52
C ILE A 520 -23.29 -12.35 -5.87
N CYS A 521 -23.68 -11.21 -6.41
CA CYS A 521 -24.24 -11.11 -7.74
C CYS A 521 -23.42 -10.21 -8.65
N ARG A 522 -23.31 -10.58 -9.92
CA ARG A 522 -22.77 -9.73 -10.97
C ARG A 522 -23.90 -9.01 -11.68
N ILE A 523 -23.90 -7.68 -11.59
CA ILE A 523 -24.87 -6.81 -12.27
C ILE A 523 -24.39 -6.61 -13.71
N THR A 524 -25.17 -7.05 -14.68
CA THR A 524 -24.92 -6.85 -16.13
C THR A 524 -25.75 -5.70 -16.68
N GLU A 525 -26.85 -5.33 -16.03
CA GLU A 525 -27.73 -4.23 -16.40
C GLU A 525 -27.93 -3.26 -15.23
N ASN A 526 -27.74 -1.97 -15.48
CA ASN A 526 -27.69 -0.99 -14.40
C ASN A 526 -29.09 -0.53 -13.97
N GLY A 527 -29.67 -1.27 -13.02
CA GLY A 527 -30.81 -0.88 -12.22
C GLY A 527 -32.19 -1.10 -12.83
N LYS A 528 -32.27 -1.65 -14.04
CA LYS A 528 -33.48 -2.23 -14.62
C LYS A 528 -33.11 -3.40 -15.50
N GLU A 529 -33.82 -4.50 -15.37
CA GLU A 529 -33.73 -5.63 -16.29
C GLU A 529 -34.28 -5.23 -17.68
N GLN A 530 -33.53 -5.55 -18.74
CA GLN A 530 -33.91 -5.33 -20.14
C GLN A 530 -34.01 -6.66 -20.91
N TRP A 531 -33.27 -7.69 -20.50
CA TRP A 531 -33.33 -9.02 -21.10
C TRP A 531 -34.26 -9.96 -20.34
N CYS A 532 -35.55 -9.82 -20.62
CA CYS A 532 -36.63 -10.50 -19.91
C CYS A 532 -36.93 -11.95 -20.33
N SER A 533 -35.94 -12.67 -20.89
CA SER A 533 -36.14 -14.05 -21.35
C SER A 533 -34.87 -14.89 -21.41
N ASP A 534 -33.79 -14.44 -20.76
CA ASP A 534 -32.50 -15.14 -20.81
C ASP A 534 -32.27 -16.07 -19.61
N GLY A 535 -33.18 -16.10 -18.65
CA GLY A 535 -33.10 -16.94 -17.46
C GLY A 535 -32.14 -16.41 -16.40
N LEU A 536 -31.70 -15.16 -16.50
CA LEU A 536 -30.78 -14.51 -15.58
C LEU A 536 -31.47 -13.35 -14.86
N ASP A 537 -30.91 -12.98 -13.70
CA ASP A 537 -31.29 -11.77 -12.94
C ASP A 537 -30.20 -10.74 -13.24
N ASN A 538 -30.42 -9.91 -14.27
CA ASN A 538 -29.38 -9.06 -14.85
C ASN A 538 -29.06 -7.80 -14.04
N ASP A 539 -29.98 -7.35 -13.20
CA ASP A 539 -29.78 -6.20 -12.32
C ASP A 539 -29.54 -6.57 -10.84
N CYS A 540 -29.61 -7.86 -10.55
CA CYS A 540 -29.40 -8.49 -9.25
C CYS A 540 -30.44 -8.09 -8.21
N ASP A 541 -31.69 -7.85 -8.55
CA ASP A 541 -32.74 -7.50 -7.59
C ASP A 541 -33.33 -8.70 -6.83
N GLY A 542 -33.11 -9.92 -7.35
CA GLY A 542 -33.57 -11.19 -6.82
C GLY A 542 -34.68 -11.87 -7.63
N LEU A 543 -35.17 -11.23 -8.69
CA LEU A 543 -36.16 -11.74 -9.63
C LEU A 543 -35.51 -11.93 -11.01
N PHE A 544 -36.12 -12.73 -11.89
CA PHE A 544 -35.60 -12.95 -13.24
C PHE A 544 -36.74 -12.91 -14.25
N ASP A 545 -36.45 -12.40 -15.44
CA ASP A 545 -37.32 -12.43 -16.60
C ASP A 545 -38.76 -11.93 -16.30
N ALA A 546 -39.78 -12.73 -16.63
CA ALA A 546 -41.19 -12.39 -16.44
C ALA A 546 -41.62 -12.29 -14.97
N GLU A 547 -40.79 -12.74 -14.02
CA GLU A 547 -41.03 -12.52 -12.59
C GLU A 547 -40.55 -11.12 -12.15
N ASP A 548 -39.67 -10.48 -12.92
CA ASP A 548 -39.16 -9.14 -12.67
C ASP A 548 -40.18 -8.07 -13.10
N PRO A 549 -40.60 -7.14 -12.21
CA PRO A 549 -41.48 -6.02 -12.55
C PRO A 549 -40.96 -5.09 -13.65
N ASP A 550 -39.66 -5.01 -13.90
CA ASP A 550 -39.08 -4.22 -14.99
C ASP A 550 -39.35 -4.82 -16.38
N CYS A 551 -39.78 -6.09 -16.42
CA CYS A 551 -40.12 -6.86 -17.61
C CYS A 551 -41.62 -6.92 -17.94
N ALA A 552 -42.46 -6.18 -17.20
CA ALA A 552 -43.91 -6.18 -17.30
C ALA A 552 -44.53 -5.12 -18.24
#